data_AF-A0A671U5I0-F1
#
_entry.id   AF-A0A671U5I0-F1
#
_cell.length_a   1.000
_cell.length_b   1.000
_cell.length_c   1.000
_cell.angle_alpha   90.00
_cell.angle_beta   90.00
_cell.angle_gamma   90.00
#
_symmetry.space_group_name_H-M   'P 1'
#
loop_
_entity.id
_entity.type
_entity.pdbx_description
1 polymer ?
#
loop_
_entity_poly.entity_id
_entity_poly.type
_entity_poly.pdbx_seq_one_letter_code
_entity_poly.pdbx_strand_id
1 'polypeptide(L)'
;FSLQEHVEEHLDHGAALNPAGSPGSDLKLAKRLQTEEEQRRRQEEGQQEREEFKKLQRQFGLDSSGGYCRQMERSMEKAVARGLMAPAEFHSKRAEMMESVASRVDDGRTRTQGVVTALNKYYQTECRDCVHVWLSADTDHYCSSAGDKGWGCGFRNFQMLLSSLHRTDTYAPILPEKAVPNITQMQSMIEGAWKEGLDPQGASHFNHRLQGTRAWIGATEIFTLLTSLGISARIIDFHQPTGPGDTHPRLFDWVKQYFTQSNRSSRLPPRLIHTQLPPLYLQHQGHSRSIVGLEQKKNGSLCLLLLDPGSSVSDTRKLLSRETVSTAVRHIRKFPGSLKHKQYQVVAVQGVLSAEEKQNSIMTSRTLCAERIP
;
A
#
# COMPACT_ATOMS: atom_id res chain seq x y z
N PHE A 1 -68.62 31.48 30.06
CA PHE A 1 -67.34 31.84 30.68
C PHE A 1 -66.24 31.22 29.85
N SER A 2 -65.48 32.07 29.17
CA SER A 2 -64.51 31.67 28.15
C SER A 2 -63.31 31.03 28.84
N LEU A 3 -62.81 29.91 28.32
CA LEU A 3 -61.56 29.27 28.76
C LEU A 3 -60.36 30.23 28.73
N GLN A 4 -60.49 31.33 27.97
CA GLN A 4 -59.48 32.36 27.81
C GLN A 4 -59.35 33.26 29.05
N GLU A 5 -60.47 33.59 29.72
CA GLU A 5 -60.47 34.37 30.98
C GLU A 5 -59.88 33.55 32.14
N HIS A 6 -60.10 32.23 32.14
CA HIS A 6 -59.56 31.32 33.16
C HIS A 6 -58.03 31.12 33.03
N VAL A 7 -57.52 31.15 31.79
CA VAL A 7 -56.08 31.06 31.52
C VAL A 7 -55.37 32.38 31.87
N GLU A 8 -56.00 33.53 31.61
CA GLU A 8 -55.47 34.84 32.00
C GLU A 8 -55.47 35.03 33.53
N GLU A 9 -56.52 34.63 34.25
CA GLU A 9 -56.52 34.69 35.72
C GLU A 9 -55.45 33.78 36.35
N HIS A 10 -55.17 32.61 35.77
CA HIS A 10 -54.12 31.71 36.28
C HIS A 10 -52.69 32.19 35.99
N LEU A 11 -52.48 32.93 34.90
CA LEU A 11 -51.20 33.57 34.59
C LEU A 11 -50.96 34.79 35.49
N ASP A 12 -51.99 35.60 35.76
CA ASP A 12 -51.88 36.80 36.61
C ASP A 12 -51.81 36.45 38.11
N HIS A 13 -52.53 35.42 38.57
CA HIS A 13 -52.44 34.99 39.98
C HIS A 13 -51.16 34.20 40.27
N GLY A 14 -50.53 33.58 39.26
CA GLY A 14 -49.21 32.96 39.38
C GLY A 14 -48.08 33.99 39.56
N ALA A 15 -48.26 35.22 39.08
CA ALA A 15 -47.29 36.30 39.22
C ALA A 15 -47.33 37.01 40.58
N ALA A 16 -48.46 36.94 41.30
CA ALA A 16 -48.69 37.72 42.52
C ALA A 16 -48.32 37.03 43.85
N LEU A 17 -48.05 35.71 43.86
CA LEU A 17 -47.87 34.94 45.10
C LEU A 17 -46.45 34.41 45.38
N ASN A 18 -45.44 34.80 44.62
CA ASN A 18 -44.03 34.55 44.98
C ASN A 18 -43.07 35.54 44.29
N PRO A 19 -42.53 36.58 44.97
CA PRO A 19 -41.42 37.36 44.44
C PRO A 19 -40.05 36.66 44.63
N ALA A 20 -40.04 35.34 44.86
CA ALA A 20 -38.85 34.57 45.23
C ALA A 20 -38.13 33.89 44.04
N GLY A 21 -38.60 34.09 42.80
CA GLY A 21 -37.87 33.73 41.59
C GLY A 21 -37.21 34.97 40.99
N SER A 22 -36.01 35.33 41.45
CA SER A 22 -35.25 36.40 40.79
C SER A 22 -35.06 36.02 39.31
N PRO A 23 -35.28 36.92 38.32
CA PRO A 23 -34.96 36.67 36.92
C PRO A 23 -33.50 36.25 36.69
N GLY A 24 -32.62 36.61 37.64
CA GLY A 24 -31.23 36.15 37.68
C GLY A 24 -31.05 34.69 38.10
N SER A 25 -32.03 34.06 38.75
CA SER A 25 -32.02 32.64 39.15
C SER A 25 -32.27 31.73 37.95
N ASP A 26 -33.29 32.02 37.15
CA ASP A 26 -33.63 31.23 35.96
C ASP A 26 -32.56 31.38 34.87
N LEU A 27 -32.02 32.59 34.69
CA LEU A 27 -30.88 32.81 33.79
C LEU A 27 -29.62 32.08 34.27
N LYS A 28 -29.37 32.00 35.59
CA LYS A 28 -28.26 31.21 36.15
C LYS A 28 -28.47 29.71 35.95
N LEU A 29 -29.69 29.23 36.15
CA LEU A 29 -30.05 27.83 35.92
C LEU A 29 -29.90 27.46 34.43
N ALA A 30 -30.40 28.29 33.52
CA ALA A 30 -30.26 28.09 32.08
C ALA A 30 -28.78 28.04 31.65
N LYS A 31 -27.95 28.99 32.13
CA LYS A 31 -26.49 28.98 31.87
C LYS A 31 -25.81 27.73 32.42
N ARG A 32 -26.21 27.27 33.61
CA ARG A 32 -25.68 26.04 34.22
C ARG A 32 -26.04 24.81 33.39
N LEU A 33 -27.31 24.65 33.02
CA LEU A 33 -27.78 23.54 32.17
C LEU A 33 -27.09 23.54 30.81
N GLN A 34 -26.93 24.72 30.19
CA GLN A 34 -26.18 24.86 28.94
C GLN A 34 -24.71 24.44 29.11
N THR A 35 -24.06 24.85 30.21
CA THR A 35 -22.67 24.46 30.49
C THR A 35 -22.54 22.95 30.73
N GLU A 36 -23.47 22.36 31.48
CA GLU A 36 -23.51 20.91 31.73
C GLU A 36 -23.78 20.12 30.44
N GLU A 37 -24.66 20.60 29.56
CA GLU A 37 -24.93 20.01 28.25
C GLU A 37 -23.72 20.12 27.31
N GLU A 38 -23.06 21.28 27.25
CA GLU A 38 -21.83 21.46 26.47
C GLU A 38 -20.69 20.58 26.99
N GLN A 39 -20.56 20.42 28.32
CA GLN A 39 -19.59 19.51 28.92
C GLN A 39 -19.90 18.05 28.56
N ARG A 40 -21.16 17.63 28.64
CA ARG A 40 -21.58 16.28 28.24
C ARG A 40 -21.30 16.03 26.76
N ARG A 41 -21.66 16.97 25.88
CA ARG A 41 -21.40 16.86 24.44
C ARG A 41 -19.91 16.75 24.14
N ARG A 42 -19.07 17.60 24.75
CA ARG A 42 -17.60 17.53 24.60
C ARG A 42 -17.02 16.20 25.11
N GLN A 43 -17.57 15.64 26.18
CA GLN A 43 -17.15 14.33 26.68
C GLN A 43 -17.54 13.20 25.72
N GLU A 44 -18.76 13.21 25.18
CA GLU A 44 -19.23 12.24 24.20
C GLU A 44 -18.42 12.33 22.90
N GLU A 45 -18.22 13.54 22.36
CA GLU A 45 -17.36 13.81 21.20
C GLU A 45 -15.93 13.30 21.45
N GLY A 46 -15.35 13.60 22.62
CA GLY A 46 -14.02 13.14 22.99
C GLY A 46 -13.91 11.63 23.19
N GLN A 47 -14.96 10.95 23.63
CA GLN A 47 -15.00 9.48 23.70
C GLN A 47 -15.06 8.87 22.30
N GLN A 48 -15.93 9.39 21.44
CA GLN A 48 -16.06 8.95 20.06
C GLN A 48 -14.74 9.13 19.29
N GLU A 49 -14.12 10.30 19.40
CA GLU A 49 -12.82 10.59 18.78
C GLU A 49 -11.75 9.59 19.22
N ARG A 50 -11.66 9.30 20.53
CA ARG A 50 -10.70 8.31 21.06
C ARG A 50 -10.93 6.91 20.52
N GLU A 51 -12.19 6.49 20.39
CA GLU A 51 -12.53 5.19 19.82
C GLU A 51 -12.20 5.09 18.33
N GLU A 52 -12.56 6.12 17.55
CA GLU A 52 -12.25 6.20 16.13
C GLU A 52 -10.74 6.25 15.90
N PHE A 53 -10.01 7.05 16.66
CA PHE A 53 -8.55 7.12 16.60
C PHE A 53 -7.91 5.75 16.88
N LYS A 54 -8.38 5.03 17.90
CA LYS A 54 -7.90 3.68 18.22
C LYS A 54 -8.22 2.66 17.12
N LYS A 55 -9.38 2.78 16.47
CA LYS A 55 -9.73 1.94 15.31
C LYS A 55 -8.81 2.22 14.12
N LEU A 56 -8.51 3.49 13.84
CA LEU A 56 -7.59 3.90 12.77
C LEU A 56 -6.16 3.44 13.05
N GLN A 57 -5.65 3.63 14.27
CA GLN A 57 -4.32 3.13 14.67
C GLN A 57 -4.19 1.62 14.43
N ARG A 58 -5.21 0.84 14.76
CA ARG A 58 -5.24 -0.61 14.47
C ARG A 58 -5.23 -0.92 12.99
N GLN A 59 -6.03 -0.21 12.21
CA GLN A 59 -6.14 -0.42 10.77
C GLN A 59 -4.81 -0.16 10.06
N PHE A 60 -4.13 0.93 10.43
CA PHE A 60 -2.83 1.31 9.86
C PHE A 60 -1.63 0.63 10.56
N GLY A 61 -1.87 -0.24 11.55
CA GLY A 61 -0.83 -1.01 12.24
C GLY A 61 0.10 -0.18 13.15
N LEU A 62 -0.39 0.95 13.65
CA LEU A 62 0.29 1.92 14.51
C LEU A 62 -0.13 1.80 16.00
N ASP A 63 -0.84 0.73 16.36
CA ASP A 63 -1.38 0.51 17.70
C ASP A 63 -0.42 -0.21 18.66
N SER A 64 0.82 -0.44 18.25
CA SER A 64 1.84 -1.19 19.02
C SER A 64 1.42 -2.61 19.42
N SER A 65 0.48 -3.24 18.69
CA SER A 65 -0.02 -4.60 19.01
C SER A 65 0.94 -5.75 18.66
N GLY A 66 2.14 -5.43 18.19
CA GLY A 66 3.17 -6.35 17.71
C GLY A 66 3.23 -6.44 16.19
N GLY A 67 4.38 -6.86 15.67
CA GLY A 67 4.67 -6.89 14.23
C GLY A 67 4.55 -8.27 13.59
N TYR A 68 5.38 -8.51 12.57
CA TYR A 68 5.43 -9.74 11.80
C TYR A 68 5.49 -11.02 12.65
N CYS A 69 6.48 -11.11 13.56
CA CYS A 69 6.70 -12.31 14.37
C CYS A 69 5.48 -12.60 15.26
N ARG A 70 4.93 -11.58 15.92
CA ARG A 70 3.78 -11.75 16.82
C ARG A 70 2.51 -12.16 16.06
N GLN A 71 2.29 -11.61 14.86
CA GLN A 71 1.17 -12.03 14.02
C GLN A 71 1.32 -13.48 13.56
N MET A 72 2.52 -13.88 13.13
CA MET A 72 2.81 -15.25 12.70
C MET A 72 2.58 -16.24 13.85
N GLU A 73 3.12 -15.96 15.04
CA GLU A 73 2.89 -16.76 16.25
C GLU A 73 1.41 -16.91 16.57
N ARG A 74 0.64 -15.81 16.60
CA ARG A 74 -0.81 -15.85 16.85
C ARG A 74 -1.56 -16.67 15.80
N SER A 75 -1.09 -16.67 14.55
CA SER A 75 -1.69 -17.50 13.50
C SER A 75 -1.44 -18.99 13.77
N MET A 76 -0.23 -19.35 14.22
CA MET A 76 0.11 -20.72 14.57
C MET A 76 -0.60 -21.17 15.86
N GLU A 77 -0.69 -20.33 16.89
CA GLU A 77 -1.47 -20.56 18.12
C GLU A 77 -2.94 -20.89 17.79
N LYS A 78 -3.55 -20.12 16.89
CA LYS A 78 -4.91 -20.38 16.40
C LYS A 78 -5.03 -21.69 15.63
N ALA A 79 -4.01 -22.09 14.87
CA ALA A 79 -4.01 -23.37 14.15
C ALA A 79 -3.95 -24.55 15.12
N VAL A 80 -3.13 -24.46 16.17
CA VAL A 80 -3.06 -25.46 17.26
C VAL A 80 -4.40 -25.57 17.97
N ALA A 81 -5.01 -24.44 18.35
CA ALA A 81 -6.31 -24.43 19.02
C ALA A 81 -7.45 -25.04 18.17
N ARG A 82 -7.30 -25.05 16.84
CA ARG A 82 -8.25 -25.66 15.90
C ARG A 82 -7.92 -27.10 15.54
N GLY A 83 -6.86 -27.68 16.09
CA GLY A 83 -6.40 -29.03 15.75
C GLY A 83 -5.80 -29.15 14.35
N LEU A 84 -5.44 -28.04 13.71
CA LEU A 84 -4.82 -28.00 12.38
C LEU A 84 -3.29 -28.07 12.42
N MET A 85 -2.69 -28.03 13.62
CA MET A 85 -1.26 -28.07 13.85
C MET A 85 -0.97 -28.75 15.20
N ALA A 86 0.02 -29.63 15.24
CA ALA A 86 0.45 -30.26 16.48
C ALA A 86 1.32 -29.29 17.33
N PRO A 87 1.28 -29.36 18.68
CA PRO A 87 2.12 -28.50 19.52
C PRO A 87 3.63 -28.61 19.23
N ALA A 88 4.13 -29.81 18.93
CA ALA A 88 5.54 -30.01 18.55
C ALA A 88 5.89 -29.31 17.22
N GLU A 89 4.97 -29.33 16.26
CA GLU A 89 5.10 -28.62 14.98
C GLU A 89 5.12 -27.10 15.19
N PHE A 90 4.29 -26.58 16.10
CA PHE A 90 4.29 -25.16 16.49
C PHE A 90 5.66 -24.70 16.99
N HIS A 91 6.29 -25.43 17.91
CA HIS A 91 7.60 -25.07 18.44
C HIS A 91 8.69 -25.11 17.37
N SER A 92 8.64 -26.11 16.50
CA SER A 92 9.58 -26.25 15.37
C SER A 92 9.44 -25.08 14.39
N LYS A 93 8.21 -24.78 13.94
CA LYS A 93 7.92 -23.64 13.05
C LYS A 93 8.25 -22.29 13.68
N ARG A 94 8.07 -22.14 15.00
CA ARG A 94 8.47 -20.92 15.72
C ARG A 94 10.00 -20.76 15.72
N ALA A 95 10.76 -21.83 15.91
CA ALA A 95 12.22 -21.79 15.83
C ALA A 95 12.70 -21.43 14.41
N GLU A 96 12.16 -22.09 13.37
CA GLU A 96 12.45 -21.77 11.97
C GLU A 96 12.14 -20.30 11.63
N MET A 97 11.01 -19.78 12.12
CA MET A 97 10.64 -18.38 11.94
C MET A 97 11.66 -17.44 12.60
N MET A 98 12.10 -17.73 13.82
CA MET A 98 13.09 -16.89 14.51
C MET A 98 14.45 -16.91 13.80
N GLU A 99 14.86 -18.07 13.28
CA GLU A 99 16.07 -18.20 12.47
C GLU A 99 15.98 -17.42 11.15
N SER A 100 14.84 -17.51 10.45
CA SER A 100 14.55 -16.75 9.24
C SER A 100 14.56 -15.23 9.49
N VAL A 101 14.02 -14.77 10.62
CA VAL A 101 14.09 -13.36 11.02
C VAL A 101 15.54 -12.94 11.29
N ALA A 102 16.29 -13.76 12.01
CA ALA A 102 17.69 -13.50 12.35
C ALA A 102 18.61 -13.47 11.12
N SER A 103 18.32 -14.28 10.10
CA SER A 103 19.10 -14.31 8.85
C SER A 103 18.96 -13.04 8.00
N ARG A 104 17.93 -12.21 8.27
CA ARG A 104 17.56 -10.99 7.53
C ARG A 104 17.12 -11.23 6.07
N VAL A 105 17.16 -12.47 5.60
CA VAL A 105 16.79 -12.88 4.24
C VAL A 105 15.39 -13.51 4.24
N ASP A 106 14.62 -13.26 3.18
CA ASP A 106 13.32 -13.90 2.99
C ASP A 106 13.47 -15.41 2.74
N ASP A 107 12.65 -16.23 3.41
CA ASP A 107 12.73 -17.69 3.33
C ASP A 107 12.25 -18.27 1.98
N GLY A 108 11.70 -17.43 1.09
CA GLY A 108 11.25 -17.81 -0.24
C GLY A 108 10.00 -18.69 -0.26
N ARG A 109 9.37 -19.00 0.88
CA ARG A 109 8.18 -19.87 0.95
C ARG A 109 6.97 -19.25 0.24
N THR A 110 6.91 -17.93 0.18
CA THR A 110 5.86 -17.17 -0.52
C THR A 110 6.26 -16.70 -1.92
N ARG A 111 7.42 -17.14 -2.42
CA ARG A 111 7.97 -16.75 -3.72
C ARG A 111 7.50 -17.69 -4.84
N THR A 112 7.09 -17.11 -5.97
CA THR A 112 6.84 -17.84 -7.22
C THR A 112 7.71 -17.26 -8.33
N GLN A 113 8.62 -18.07 -8.87
CA GLN A 113 9.59 -17.66 -9.89
C GLN A 113 9.08 -17.92 -11.32
N GLY A 114 9.68 -17.26 -12.30
CA GLY A 114 9.43 -17.50 -13.73
C GLY A 114 8.07 -16.99 -14.22
N VAL A 115 7.41 -16.12 -13.47
CA VAL A 115 6.07 -15.58 -13.81
C VAL A 115 6.13 -14.78 -15.10
N VAL A 116 7.05 -13.82 -15.20
CA VAL A 116 7.22 -12.99 -16.41
C VAL A 116 7.68 -13.84 -17.60
N THR A 117 8.59 -14.78 -17.39
CA THR A 117 9.00 -15.74 -18.42
C THR A 117 7.83 -16.58 -18.95
N ALA A 118 6.91 -17.01 -18.07
CA ALA A 118 5.71 -17.73 -18.46
C ALA A 118 4.73 -16.85 -19.25
N LEU A 119 4.58 -15.57 -18.86
CA LEU A 119 3.81 -14.59 -19.64
C LEU A 119 4.42 -14.38 -21.03
N ASN A 120 5.74 -14.27 -21.13
CA ASN A 120 6.44 -14.15 -22.40
C ASN A 120 6.15 -15.36 -23.31
N LYS A 121 6.25 -16.58 -22.79
CA LYS A 121 5.90 -17.81 -23.53
C LYS A 121 4.42 -17.82 -23.93
N TYR A 122 3.52 -17.41 -23.05
CA TYR A 122 2.10 -17.32 -23.32
C TYR A 122 1.82 -16.35 -24.48
N TYR A 123 2.37 -15.14 -24.46
CA TYR A 123 2.14 -14.15 -25.51
C TYR A 123 2.84 -14.47 -26.84
N GLN A 124 3.84 -15.35 -26.85
CA GLN A 124 4.41 -15.87 -28.10
C GLN A 124 3.37 -16.69 -28.89
N THR A 125 2.60 -17.53 -28.19
CA THR A 125 1.62 -18.43 -28.81
C THR A 125 0.20 -17.86 -28.86
N GLU A 126 -0.22 -17.19 -27.78
CA GLU A 126 -1.60 -16.79 -27.51
C GLU A 126 -1.71 -15.27 -27.40
N CYS A 127 -1.99 -14.59 -28.52
CA CYS A 127 -2.27 -13.14 -28.50
C CYS A 127 -2.82 -12.61 -29.83
N ARG A 128 -4.06 -12.96 -30.19
CA ARG A 128 -4.67 -12.51 -31.46
C ARG A 128 -5.27 -11.11 -31.39
N ASP A 129 -5.55 -10.60 -30.19
CA ASP A 129 -6.28 -9.36 -29.93
C ASP A 129 -5.36 -8.16 -29.59
N CYS A 130 -4.07 -8.39 -29.34
CA CYS A 130 -3.11 -7.33 -29.04
C CYS A 130 -2.21 -7.01 -30.23
N VAL A 131 -1.94 -5.72 -30.42
CA VAL A 131 -0.98 -5.20 -31.41
C VAL A 131 0.42 -5.24 -30.81
N HIS A 132 0.55 -4.82 -29.55
CA HIS A 132 1.81 -4.87 -28.82
C HIS A 132 1.58 -5.33 -27.38
N VAL A 133 2.55 -6.05 -26.85
CA VAL A 133 2.65 -6.42 -25.44
C VAL A 133 4.06 -6.12 -24.98
N TRP A 134 4.19 -5.33 -23.92
CA TRP A 134 5.45 -5.06 -23.25
C TRP A 134 5.46 -5.76 -21.90
N LEU A 135 6.55 -6.46 -21.61
CA LEU A 135 6.79 -7.08 -20.30
C LEU A 135 8.02 -6.42 -19.67
N SER A 136 7.98 -6.26 -18.34
CA SER A 136 9.15 -5.85 -17.55
C SER A 136 10.26 -6.90 -17.64
N ALA A 137 11.44 -6.58 -17.10
CA ALA A 137 12.45 -7.58 -16.80
C ALA A 137 11.89 -8.69 -15.89
N ASP A 138 12.55 -9.85 -15.91
CA ASP A 138 12.13 -11.02 -15.16
C ASP A 138 11.93 -10.69 -13.67
N THR A 139 10.72 -10.92 -13.18
CA THR A 139 10.25 -10.54 -11.83
C THR A 139 9.67 -11.76 -11.13
N ASP A 140 10.13 -12.02 -9.91
CA ASP A 140 9.53 -13.06 -9.05
C ASP A 140 8.30 -12.47 -8.36
N HIS A 141 7.27 -13.28 -8.19
CA HIS A 141 6.11 -12.91 -7.38
C HIS A 141 6.34 -13.25 -5.92
N TYR A 142 5.95 -12.37 -5.01
CA TYR A 142 5.96 -12.59 -3.57
C TYR A 142 4.56 -12.34 -3.01
N CYS A 143 3.97 -13.35 -2.38
CA CYS A 143 2.68 -13.20 -1.69
C CYS A 143 2.86 -12.94 -0.19
N SER A 144 1.79 -12.47 0.46
CA SER A 144 1.77 -12.35 1.92
C SER A 144 1.85 -13.73 2.59
N SER A 145 2.64 -13.82 3.65
CA SER A 145 2.63 -14.93 4.60
C SER A 145 1.61 -14.68 5.71
N ALA A 146 1.44 -15.62 6.63
CA ALA A 146 0.55 -15.40 7.78
C ALA A 146 1.03 -14.26 8.70
N GLY A 147 2.33 -13.94 8.72
CA GLY A 147 2.91 -12.85 9.53
C GLY A 147 2.64 -11.46 8.98
N ASP A 148 2.36 -11.31 7.69
CA ASP A 148 2.16 -10.02 7.03
C ASP A 148 0.83 -9.86 6.30
N LYS A 149 0.00 -10.90 6.31
CA LYS A 149 -1.35 -10.85 5.73
C LYS A 149 -2.14 -9.66 6.30
N GLY A 150 -2.63 -8.81 5.40
CA GLY A 150 -3.45 -7.64 5.70
C GLY A 150 -2.68 -6.32 5.84
N TRP A 151 -1.36 -6.31 5.74
CA TRP A 151 -0.56 -5.07 5.83
C TRP A 151 0.76 -5.09 5.04
N GLY A 152 1.28 -6.28 4.72
CA GLY A 152 2.57 -6.47 4.07
C GLY A 152 2.68 -6.08 2.60
N CYS A 153 1.61 -5.59 1.97
CA CYS A 153 1.57 -5.40 0.52
C CYS A 153 2.72 -4.53 -0.02
N GLY A 154 3.01 -3.39 0.63
CA GLY A 154 4.11 -2.52 0.21
C GLY A 154 5.47 -3.22 0.23
N PHE A 155 5.76 -3.94 1.31
CA PHE A 155 6.98 -4.73 1.45
C PHE A 155 7.09 -5.84 0.40
N ARG A 156 6.00 -6.57 0.13
CA ARG A 156 5.99 -7.65 -0.88
C ARG A 156 6.17 -7.12 -2.30
N ASN A 157 5.57 -5.98 -2.64
CA ASN A 157 5.79 -5.34 -3.93
C ASN A 157 7.22 -4.80 -4.07
N PHE A 158 7.85 -4.35 -2.98
CA PHE A 158 9.27 -4.04 -2.98
C PHE A 158 10.14 -5.29 -3.23
N GLN A 159 9.83 -6.43 -2.60
CA GLN A 159 10.52 -7.69 -2.86
C GLN A 159 10.40 -8.10 -4.34
N MET A 160 9.23 -7.94 -4.95
CA MET A 160 9.03 -8.17 -6.38
C MET A 160 9.93 -7.23 -7.21
N LEU A 161 9.90 -5.92 -6.94
CA LEU A 161 10.77 -4.94 -7.62
C LEU A 161 12.26 -5.30 -7.48
N LEU A 162 12.71 -5.55 -6.25
CA LEU A 162 14.10 -5.88 -5.95
C LEU A 162 14.55 -7.19 -6.61
N SER A 163 13.66 -8.19 -6.71
CA SER A 163 13.97 -9.45 -7.43
C SER A 163 14.28 -9.21 -8.91
N SER A 164 13.66 -8.21 -9.52
CA SER A 164 13.96 -7.79 -10.89
C SER A 164 15.31 -7.07 -10.95
N LEU A 165 15.56 -6.15 -10.03
CA LEU A 165 16.81 -5.38 -9.97
C LEU A 165 18.05 -6.28 -9.77
N HIS A 166 17.95 -7.34 -8.97
CA HIS A 166 19.03 -8.32 -8.81
C HIS A 166 19.39 -9.07 -10.10
N ARG A 167 18.50 -9.11 -11.10
CA ARG A 167 18.71 -9.77 -12.39
C ARG A 167 19.03 -8.80 -13.52
N THR A 168 19.08 -7.51 -13.24
CA THR A 168 19.38 -6.48 -14.24
C THR A 168 20.82 -6.00 -14.04
N ASP A 169 21.64 -6.13 -15.07
CA ASP A 169 23.09 -5.86 -15.04
C ASP A 169 23.45 -4.46 -14.51
N THR A 170 22.59 -3.47 -14.77
CA THR A 170 22.78 -2.09 -14.30
C THR A 170 22.72 -1.97 -12.77
N TYR A 171 21.89 -2.78 -12.09
CA TYR A 171 21.58 -2.61 -10.66
C TYR A 171 22.20 -3.72 -9.80
N ALA A 172 22.36 -4.93 -10.34
CA ALA A 172 22.88 -6.07 -9.59
C ALA A 172 24.24 -5.81 -8.89
N PRO A 173 25.22 -5.08 -9.48
CA PRO A 173 26.53 -4.84 -8.87
C PRO A 173 26.53 -3.94 -7.64
N ILE A 174 25.53 -3.05 -7.51
CA ILE A 174 25.46 -2.08 -6.39
C ILE A 174 24.62 -2.59 -5.21
N LEU A 175 23.86 -3.67 -5.43
CA LEU A 175 23.01 -4.23 -4.38
C LEU A 175 23.89 -5.05 -3.41
N PRO A 176 23.82 -4.76 -2.09
CA PRO A 176 24.78 -5.27 -1.11
C PRO A 176 24.70 -6.80 -0.91
N GLU A 177 23.56 -7.41 -1.16
CA GLU A 177 23.34 -8.86 -1.04
C GLU A 177 22.64 -9.37 -2.30
N LYS A 178 22.92 -10.61 -2.74
CA LYS A 178 22.17 -11.25 -3.84
C LYS A 178 20.80 -11.79 -3.41
N ALA A 179 20.44 -11.61 -2.14
CA ALA A 179 19.25 -12.15 -1.54
C ALA A 179 18.22 -11.05 -1.25
N VAL A 180 16.95 -11.40 -1.35
CA VAL A 180 15.85 -10.48 -1.06
C VAL A 180 15.64 -10.45 0.46
N PRO A 181 15.61 -9.26 1.10
CA PRO A 181 15.44 -9.14 2.54
C PRO A 181 14.04 -9.56 2.99
N ASN A 182 13.94 -10.06 4.21
CA ASN A 182 12.65 -10.31 4.86
C ASN A 182 11.97 -9.00 5.31
N ILE A 183 10.71 -9.06 5.73
CA ILE A 183 9.93 -7.86 6.10
C ILE A 183 10.56 -7.10 7.26
N THR A 184 11.03 -7.79 8.29
CA THR A 184 11.67 -7.15 9.45
C THR A 184 12.96 -6.43 9.06
N GLN A 185 13.72 -6.98 8.12
CA GLN A 185 14.92 -6.34 7.60
C GLN A 185 14.56 -5.10 6.77
N MET A 186 13.54 -5.15 5.91
CA MET A 186 13.08 -3.97 5.17
C MET A 186 12.61 -2.85 6.10
N GLN A 187 11.89 -3.18 7.19
CA GLN A 187 11.53 -2.21 8.23
C GLN A 187 12.78 -1.54 8.83
N SER A 188 13.81 -2.33 9.15
CA SER A 188 15.09 -1.81 9.65
C SER A 188 15.85 -0.96 8.62
N MET A 189 15.78 -1.31 7.33
CA MET A 189 16.45 -0.54 6.26
C MET A 189 15.79 0.82 6.07
N ILE A 190 14.46 0.89 6.14
CA ILE A 190 13.72 2.16 6.08
C ILE A 190 14.07 3.02 7.31
N GLU A 191 14.08 2.45 8.51
CA GLU A 191 14.51 3.18 9.71
C GLU A 191 15.96 3.68 9.62
N GLY A 192 16.85 2.89 9.00
CA GLY A 192 18.23 3.30 8.71
C GLY A 192 18.28 4.49 7.75
N ALA A 193 17.51 4.43 6.67
CA ALA A 193 17.40 5.51 5.70
C ALA A 193 16.87 6.82 6.35
N TRP A 194 15.90 6.73 7.24
CA TRP A 194 15.43 7.89 8.01
C TRP A 194 16.52 8.48 8.91
N LYS A 195 17.38 7.65 9.52
CA LYS A 195 18.54 8.12 10.30
C LYS A 195 19.60 8.79 9.43
N GLU A 196 19.73 8.40 8.16
CA GLU A 196 20.56 9.08 7.17
C GLU A 196 19.98 10.44 6.74
N GLY A 197 18.73 10.75 7.13
CA GLY A 197 18.05 12.01 6.86
C GLY A 197 17.09 11.98 5.67
N LEU A 198 16.76 10.80 5.14
CA LEU A 198 15.72 10.64 4.12
C LEU A 198 14.33 10.84 4.74
N ASP A 199 13.48 11.60 4.05
CA ASP A 199 12.06 11.78 4.36
C ASP A 199 11.72 11.87 5.87
N PRO A 200 12.22 12.91 6.59
CA PRO A 200 11.95 13.07 8.01
C PRO A 200 10.46 13.25 8.32
N GLN A 201 9.68 13.79 7.38
CA GLN A 201 8.23 13.93 7.52
C GLN A 201 7.56 12.56 7.48
N GLY A 202 7.87 11.72 6.49
CA GLY A 202 7.42 10.33 6.43
C GLY A 202 7.82 9.57 7.70
N ALA A 203 9.06 9.71 8.16
CA ALA A 203 9.54 9.10 9.41
C ALA A 203 8.68 9.49 10.62
N SER A 204 8.31 10.78 10.74
CA SER A 204 7.46 11.27 11.83
C SER A 204 6.05 10.67 11.81
N HIS A 205 5.46 10.42 10.63
CA HIS A 205 4.15 9.76 10.51
C HIS A 205 4.13 8.36 11.12
N PHE A 206 5.29 7.69 11.15
CA PHE A 206 5.46 6.36 11.74
C PHE A 206 6.08 6.40 13.15
N ASN A 207 6.13 7.56 13.81
CA ASN A 207 6.85 7.74 15.09
C ASN A 207 8.30 7.23 15.02
N HIS A 208 8.95 7.38 13.86
CA HIS A 208 10.30 6.92 13.55
C HIS A 208 10.54 5.42 13.79
N ARG A 209 9.48 4.59 13.71
CA ARG A 209 9.56 3.15 13.99
C ARG A 209 8.61 2.32 13.11
N LEU A 210 9.19 1.34 12.42
CA LEU A 210 8.48 0.29 11.69
C LEU A 210 8.73 -1.10 12.29
N GLN A 211 9.93 -1.36 12.83
CA GLN A 211 10.24 -2.64 13.42
C GLN A 211 9.30 -2.96 14.59
N GLY A 212 8.74 -4.17 14.56
CA GLY A 212 7.77 -4.61 15.56
C GLY A 212 6.37 -4.02 15.39
N THR A 213 6.10 -3.30 14.30
CA THR A 213 4.76 -2.81 13.94
C THR A 213 4.20 -3.56 12.74
N ARG A 214 2.94 -3.26 12.42
CA ARG A 214 2.24 -3.73 11.21
C ARG A 214 1.94 -2.56 10.27
N ALA A 215 2.78 -1.53 10.35
CA ALA A 215 2.59 -0.27 9.66
C ALA A 215 2.42 -0.48 8.16
N TRP A 216 1.40 0.17 7.60
CA TRP A 216 1.21 0.23 6.16
C TRP A 216 2.20 1.24 5.58
N ILE A 217 3.02 0.79 4.62
CA ILE A 217 3.95 1.67 3.91
C ILE A 217 3.42 2.02 2.52
N GLY A 218 3.88 3.13 1.97
CA GLY A 218 3.49 3.66 0.67
C GLY A 218 4.67 3.89 -0.28
N ALA A 219 4.40 4.65 -1.34
CA ALA A 219 5.38 5.00 -2.36
C ALA A 219 6.59 5.77 -1.79
N THR A 220 6.38 6.56 -0.74
CA THR A 220 7.41 7.37 -0.05
C THR A 220 8.46 6.50 0.64
N GLU A 221 8.05 5.44 1.33
CA GLU A 221 8.99 4.50 1.95
C GLU A 221 9.71 3.65 0.90
N ILE A 222 9.04 3.30 -0.21
CA ILE A 222 9.69 2.61 -1.34
C ILE A 222 10.76 3.49 -1.98
N PHE A 223 10.47 4.76 -2.22
CA PHE A 223 11.44 5.74 -2.71
C PHE A 223 12.62 5.90 -1.75
N THR A 224 12.34 6.00 -0.45
CA THR A 224 13.35 6.10 0.62
C THR A 224 14.28 4.88 0.59
N LEU A 225 13.71 3.68 0.46
CA LEU A 225 14.46 2.43 0.43
C LEU A 225 15.31 2.26 -0.84
N LEU A 226 14.78 2.65 -2.01
CA LEU A 226 15.56 2.65 -3.25
C LEU A 226 16.72 3.65 -3.19
N THR A 227 16.46 4.85 -2.67
CA THR A 227 17.49 5.90 -2.55
C THR A 227 18.60 5.49 -1.58
N SER A 228 18.27 4.86 -0.44
CA SER A 228 19.28 4.38 0.49
C SER A 228 20.17 3.28 -0.11
N LEU A 229 19.63 2.47 -1.02
CA LEU A 229 20.35 1.47 -1.82
C LEU A 229 21.14 2.05 -3.00
N GLY A 230 21.15 3.38 -3.19
CA GLY A 230 21.84 4.01 -4.33
C GLY A 230 21.10 3.87 -5.66
N ILE A 231 19.79 3.62 -5.63
CA ILE A 231 18.96 3.47 -6.82
C ILE A 231 18.14 4.75 -7.03
N SER A 232 18.25 5.31 -8.22
CA SER A 232 17.46 6.46 -8.64
C SER A 232 16.03 6.02 -8.94
N ALA A 233 15.07 6.68 -8.31
CA ALA A 233 13.65 6.40 -8.49
C ALA A 233 12.84 7.69 -8.53
N ARG A 234 11.63 7.62 -9.08
CA ARG A 234 10.67 8.73 -9.06
C ARG A 234 9.30 8.26 -8.60
N ILE A 235 8.62 9.14 -7.89
CA ILE A 235 7.20 8.99 -7.54
C ILE A 235 6.39 9.85 -8.51
N ILE A 236 5.40 9.24 -9.14
CA ILE A 236 4.43 9.89 -10.01
C ILE A 236 3.06 9.73 -9.39
N ASP A 237 2.43 10.84 -9.05
CA ASP A 237 1.19 10.93 -8.32
C ASP A 237 0.02 11.30 -9.24
N PHE A 238 -0.77 10.28 -9.58
CA PHE A 238 -2.06 10.41 -10.26
C PHE A 238 -3.13 10.75 -9.21
N HIS A 239 -3.14 12.00 -8.77
CA HIS A 239 -3.89 12.44 -7.58
C HIS A 239 -5.41 12.50 -7.76
N GLN A 240 -5.89 12.44 -9.00
CA GLN A 240 -7.32 12.40 -9.32
C GLN A 240 -7.58 11.65 -10.64
N PRO A 241 -8.79 11.10 -10.88
CA PRO A 241 -9.15 10.50 -12.16
C PRO A 241 -9.06 11.50 -13.32
N THR A 242 -8.67 11.02 -14.50
CA THR A 242 -8.45 11.86 -15.69
C THR A 242 -9.31 11.46 -16.89
N GLY A 243 -10.27 10.58 -16.69
CA GLY A 243 -11.12 10.03 -17.74
C GLY A 243 -12.55 9.75 -17.25
N PRO A 244 -13.47 9.43 -18.18
CA PRO A 244 -14.87 9.20 -17.85
C PRO A 244 -15.04 8.01 -16.91
N GLY A 245 -16.04 8.08 -16.02
CA GLY A 245 -16.36 7.00 -15.08
C GLY A 245 -15.26 6.70 -14.07
N ASP A 246 -14.58 7.74 -13.58
CA ASP A 246 -13.46 7.72 -12.63
C ASP A 246 -12.27 6.88 -13.11
N THR A 247 -12.03 6.86 -14.42
CA THR A 247 -10.90 6.14 -15.00
C THR A 247 -9.63 7.00 -15.03
N HIS A 248 -8.48 6.33 -15.16
CA HIS A 248 -7.15 6.96 -15.13
C HIS A 248 -6.39 6.77 -16.46
N PRO A 249 -6.85 7.30 -17.61
CA PRO A 249 -6.15 7.14 -18.88
C PRO A 249 -4.70 7.67 -18.85
N ARG A 250 -4.42 8.76 -18.12
CA ARG A 250 -3.06 9.31 -17.99
C ARG A 250 -2.09 8.34 -17.31
N LEU A 251 -2.55 7.54 -16.34
CA LEU A 251 -1.75 6.46 -15.74
C LEU A 251 -1.36 5.42 -16.78
N PHE A 252 -2.32 4.97 -17.60
CA PHE A 252 -2.06 3.97 -18.63
C PHE A 252 -1.12 4.50 -19.72
N ASP A 253 -1.31 5.75 -20.13
CA ASP A 253 -0.43 6.42 -21.10
C ASP A 253 0.99 6.60 -20.56
N TRP A 254 1.13 6.99 -19.29
CA TRP A 254 2.44 7.12 -18.65
C TRP A 254 3.16 5.76 -18.55
N VAL A 255 2.45 4.69 -18.18
CA VAL A 255 3.01 3.33 -18.15
C VAL A 255 3.41 2.86 -19.55
N LYS A 256 2.62 3.21 -20.57
CA LYS A 256 2.99 2.96 -21.98
C LYS A 256 4.27 3.68 -22.36
N GLN A 257 4.39 4.95 -22.00
CA GLN A 257 5.61 5.71 -22.24
C GLN A 257 6.80 5.03 -21.56
N TYR A 258 6.69 4.67 -20.27
CA TYR A 258 7.73 3.94 -19.54
C TYR A 258 8.22 2.70 -20.30
N PHE A 259 7.32 1.76 -20.66
CA PHE A 259 7.72 0.53 -21.33
C PHE A 259 8.16 0.68 -22.80
N THR A 260 7.89 1.83 -23.43
CA THR A 260 8.31 2.11 -24.81
C THR A 260 9.65 2.83 -24.91
N GLN A 261 10.21 3.34 -23.80
CA GLN A 261 11.47 4.12 -23.78
C GLN A 261 12.66 3.38 -24.41
N SER A 262 12.70 2.06 -24.29
CA SER A 262 13.80 1.22 -24.80
C SER A 262 13.79 1.06 -26.32
N ASN A 263 12.74 1.52 -27.03
CA ASN A 263 12.59 1.29 -28.46
C ASN A 263 12.90 2.56 -29.26
N ARG A 264 14.17 2.98 -29.25
CA ARG A 264 14.70 4.09 -30.05
C ARG A 264 15.08 3.69 -31.49
N SER A 265 14.80 2.45 -31.89
CA SER A 265 15.11 1.95 -33.23
C SER A 265 14.10 2.48 -34.26
N SER A 266 14.57 2.76 -35.48
CA SER A 266 13.75 3.17 -36.63
C SER A 266 12.85 2.04 -37.20
N ARG A 267 12.90 0.84 -36.61
CA ARG A 267 12.08 -0.31 -37.01
C ARG A 267 10.77 -0.35 -36.22
N LEU A 268 9.72 -0.88 -36.87
CA LEU A 268 8.45 -1.15 -36.19
C LEU A 268 8.66 -2.11 -35.00
N PRO A 269 8.07 -1.83 -33.82
CA PRO A 269 8.20 -2.70 -32.67
C PRO A 269 7.64 -4.10 -32.98
N PRO A 270 8.27 -5.18 -32.48
CA PRO A 270 7.64 -6.49 -32.55
C PRO A 270 6.34 -6.52 -31.74
N ARG A 271 5.48 -7.51 -32.01
CA ARG A 271 4.22 -7.70 -31.27
C ARG A 271 4.44 -7.96 -29.77
N LEU A 272 5.52 -8.64 -29.41
CA LEU A 272 5.89 -8.94 -28.03
C LEU A 272 7.29 -8.40 -27.76
N ILE A 273 7.42 -7.61 -26.70
CA ILE A 273 8.66 -6.94 -26.30
C ILE A 273 8.92 -7.30 -24.85
N HIS A 274 9.94 -8.11 -24.62
CA HIS A 274 10.48 -8.35 -23.29
C HIS A 274 11.55 -7.27 -23.03
N THR A 275 11.24 -6.31 -22.16
CA THR A 275 12.14 -5.19 -21.86
C THR A 275 13.14 -5.55 -20.77
N GLN A 276 14.18 -4.73 -20.60
CA GLN A 276 15.07 -4.78 -19.43
C GLN A 276 14.64 -3.79 -18.33
N LEU A 277 13.46 -3.20 -18.46
CA LEU A 277 12.95 -2.22 -17.52
C LEU A 277 12.37 -2.91 -16.28
N PRO A 278 12.68 -2.44 -15.06
CA PRO A 278 12.08 -2.98 -13.85
C PRO A 278 10.54 -2.88 -13.85
N PRO A 279 9.83 -3.72 -13.08
CA PRO A 279 8.40 -3.54 -12.87
C PRO A 279 8.12 -2.23 -12.12
N LEU A 280 6.90 -1.73 -12.20
CA LEU A 280 6.50 -0.50 -11.51
C LEU A 280 5.75 -0.83 -10.21
N TYR A 281 6.07 -0.16 -9.12
CA TYR A 281 5.28 -0.21 -7.90
C TYR A 281 4.04 0.68 -8.07
N LEU A 282 2.83 0.16 -7.80
CA LEU A 282 1.56 0.89 -7.93
C LEU A 282 0.83 0.91 -6.58
N GLN A 283 0.71 2.09 -6.00
CA GLN A 283 -0.05 2.38 -4.78
C GLN A 283 -1.45 2.90 -5.11
N HIS A 284 -2.44 2.51 -4.32
CA HIS A 284 -3.66 3.30 -4.08
C HIS A 284 -3.98 3.26 -2.58
N GLN A 285 -5.01 3.98 -2.14
CA GLN A 285 -5.37 3.97 -0.72
C GLN A 285 -5.68 2.55 -0.24
N GLY A 286 -4.84 2.05 0.66
CA GLY A 286 -5.01 0.79 1.38
C GLY A 286 -4.44 -0.48 0.74
N HIS A 287 -3.90 -0.43 -0.48
CA HIS A 287 -3.22 -1.58 -1.07
C HIS A 287 -2.24 -1.18 -2.17
N SER A 288 -1.24 -2.02 -2.42
CA SER A 288 -0.28 -1.85 -3.51
C SER A 288 -0.08 -3.12 -4.33
N ARG A 289 0.34 -2.95 -5.59
CA ARG A 289 0.55 -4.01 -6.58
C ARG A 289 1.78 -3.70 -7.46
N SER A 290 2.26 -4.68 -8.22
CA SER A 290 3.37 -4.49 -9.17
C SER A 290 2.88 -4.58 -10.61
N ILE A 291 3.14 -3.54 -11.41
CA ILE A 291 2.90 -3.57 -12.87
C ILE A 291 4.09 -4.26 -13.53
N VAL A 292 3.84 -5.42 -14.14
CA VAL A 292 4.87 -6.23 -14.83
C VAL A 292 4.73 -6.21 -16.35
N GLY A 293 3.75 -5.47 -16.88
CA GLY A 293 3.59 -5.30 -18.31
C GLY A 293 2.34 -4.53 -18.71
N LEU A 294 2.22 -4.35 -20.02
CA LEU A 294 1.17 -3.60 -20.69
C LEU A 294 0.78 -4.29 -22.00
N GLU A 295 -0.51 -4.43 -22.23
CA GLU A 295 -1.07 -4.81 -23.53
C GLU A 295 -1.68 -3.58 -24.23
N GLN A 296 -1.40 -3.42 -25.52
CA GLN A 296 -2.15 -2.55 -26.41
C GLN A 296 -3.02 -3.40 -27.34
N LYS A 297 -4.34 -3.28 -27.19
CA LYS A 297 -5.33 -4.00 -28.00
C LYS A 297 -5.46 -3.38 -29.39
N LYS A 298 -6.00 -4.16 -30.34
CA LYS A 298 -6.29 -3.71 -31.72
C LYS A 298 -7.23 -2.50 -31.80
N ASN A 299 -8.15 -2.39 -30.84
CA ASN A 299 -9.04 -1.23 -30.73
C ASN A 299 -8.39 -0.01 -30.07
N GLY A 300 -7.08 -0.04 -29.82
CA GLY A 300 -6.32 1.03 -29.15
C GLY A 300 -6.40 1.01 -27.62
N SER A 301 -7.26 0.18 -27.02
CA SER A 301 -7.38 0.13 -25.56
C SER A 301 -6.13 -0.45 -24.91
N LEU A 302 -5.80 0.06 -23.73
CA LEU A 302 -4.64 -0.36 -22.93
C LEU A 302 -5.09 -1.26 -21.77
N CYS A 303 -4.27 -2.26 -21.45
CA CYS A 303 -4.51 -3.17 -20.34
C CYS A 303 -3.22 -3.38 -19.55
N LEU A 304 -3.23 -3.12 -18.24
CA LEU A 304 -2.09 -3.38 -17.37
C LEU A 304 -2.06 -4.84 -16.93
N LEU A 305 -0.85 -5.39 -16.77
CA LEU A 305 -0.64 -6.71 -16.16
C LEU A 305 -0.12 -6.48 -14.74
N LEU A 306 -0.96 -6.76 -13.74
CA LEU A 306 -0.63 -6.54 -12.32
C LEU A 306 -0.38 -7.86 -11.59
N LEU A 307 0.75 -7.95 -10.90
CA LEU A 307 0.95 -8.95 -9.85
C LEU A 307 0.47 -8.39 -8.51
N ASP A 308 -0.28 -9.19 -7.77
CA ASP A 308 -0.86 -8.81 -6.48
C ASP A 308 -0.25 -9.67 -5.36
N PRO A 309 0.33 -9.08 -4.30
CA PRO A 309 0.84 -9.85 -3.17
C PRO A 309 -0.25 -10.56 -2.35
N GLY A 310 -1.53 -10.25 -2.61
CA GLY A 310 -2.68 -10.98 -2.07
C GLY A 310 -2.98 -12.29 -2.81
N SER A 311 -2.45 -12.50 -4.02
CA SER A 311 -2.61 -13.77 -4.75
C SER A 311 -1.79 -14.87 -4.10
N SER A 312 -2.39 -16.03 -3.86
CA SER A 312 -1.69 -17.17 -3.25
C SER A 312 -0.64 -17.76 -4.20
N VAL A 313 0.36 -18.46 -3.66
CA VAL A 313 1.34 -19.22 -4.46
C VAL A 313 0.63 -20.20 -5.41
N SER A 314 -0.43 -20.87 -4.95
CA SER A 314 -1.23 -21.77 -5.80
C SER A 314 -1.90 -21.05 -6.96
N ASP A 315 -2.40 -19.83 -6.76
CA ASP A 315 -3.03 -19.05 -7.82
C ASP A 315 -2.01 -18.53 -8.81
N THR A 316 -0.88 -18.01 -8.33
CA THR A 316 0.20 -17.53 -9.20
C THR A 316 0.82 -18.67 -10.02
N ARG A 317 0.97 -19.87 -9.44
CA ARG A 317 1.45 -21.07 -10.17
C ARG A 317 0.57 -21.45 -11.35
N LYS A 318 -0.71 -21.06 -11.38
CA LYS A 318 -1.58 -21.25 -12.55
C LYS A 318 -1.08 -20.49 -13.79
N LEU A 319 -0.28 -19.43 -13.63
CA LEU A 319 0.37 -18.74 -14.74
C LEU A 319 1.50 -19.58 -15.37
N LEU A 320 2.07 -20.52 -14.62
CA LEU A 320 3.17 -21.36 -15.08
C LEU A 320 2.70 -22.61 -15.85
N SER A 321 1.44 -23.01 -15.66
CA SER A 321 0.84 -24.16 -16.34
C SER A 321 0.16 -23.76 -17.65
N ARG A 322 0.44 -24.51 -18.73
CA ARG A 322 -0.14 -24.27 -20.06
C ARG A 322 -1.67 -24.41 -20.09
N GLU A 323 -2.23 -25.27 -19.26
CA GLU A 323 -3.68 -25.52 -19.22
C GLU A 323 -4.44 -24.35 -18.55
N THR A 324 -3.84 -23.74 -17.54
CA THR A 324 -4.51 -22.73 -16.71
C THR A 324 -4.09 -21.30 -16.99
N VAL A 325 -2.99 -21.08 -17.73
CA VAL A 325 -2.40 -19.76 -17.96
C VAL A 325 -3.39 -18.77 -18.58
N SER A 326 -4.22 -19.19 -19.54
CA SER A 326 -5.21 -18.30 -20.18
C SER A 326 -6.20 -17.72 -19.15
N THR A 327 -6.69 -18.57 -18.25
CA THR A 327 -7.59 -18.16 -17.16
C THR A 327 -6.85 -17.30 -16.13
N ALA A 328 -5.62 -17.66 -15.77
CA ALA A 328 -4.83 -16.91 -14.80
C ALA A 328 -4.45 -15.50 -15.33
N VAL A 329 -4.13 -15.38 -16.63
CA VAL A 329 -3.84 -14.10 -17.28
C VAL A 329 -5.03 -13.14 -17.22
N ARG A 330 -6.27 -13.64 -17.29
CA ARG A 330 -7.48 -12.80 -17.12
C ARG A 330 -7.54 -12.13 -15.74
N HIS A 331 -7.01 -12.76 -14.70
CA HIS A 331 -7.05 -12.22 -13.33
C HIS A 331 -6.03 -11.10 -13.10
N ILE A 332 -4.87 -11.16 -13.78
CA ILE A 332 -3.83 -10.13 -13.69
C ILE A 332 -4.08 -8.95 -14.64
N ARG A 333 -4.87 -9.15 -15.70
CA ARG A 333 -5.29 -8.09 -16.62
C ARG A 333 -6.18 -7.07 -15.92
N LYS A 334 -5.82 -5.80 -16.02
CA LYS A 334 -6.59 -4.67 -15.52
C LYS A 334 -6.80 -3.63 -16.60
N PHE A 335 -8.05 -3.41 -16.93
CA PHE A 335 -8.48 -2.37 -17.87
C PHE A 335 -8.74 -1.07 -17.11
N PRO A 336 -8.89 0.08 -17.79
CA PRO A 336 -9.18 1.35 -17.13
C PRO A 336 -10.41 1.28 -16.21
N GLY A 337 -11.44 0.53 -16.60
CA GLY A 337 -12.64 0.32 -15.76
C GLY A 337 -12.38 -0.45 -14.45
N SER A 338 -11.24 -1.11 -14.31
CA SER A 338 -10.82 -1.85 -13.10
C SER A 338 -10.03 -0.99 -12.11
N LEU A 339 -9.53 0.17 -12.53
CA LEU A 339 -8.69 1.07 -11.73
C LEU A 339 -9.42 2.40 -11.51
N LYS A 340 -10.31 2.42 -10.49
CA LYS A 340 -11.19 3.56 -10.19
C LYS A 340 -10.98 4.21 -8.82
N HIS A 341 -9.93 3.84 -8.07
CA HIS A 341 -9.58 4.58 -6.86
C HIS A 341 -9.30 6.05 -7.19
N LYS A 342 -9.57 6.95 -6.23
CA LYS A 342 -9.42 8.40 -6.42
C LYS A 342 -8.00 8.79 -6.82
N GLN A 343 -7.01 8.13 -6.24
CA GLN A 343 -5.60 8.44 -6.42
C GLN A 343 -4.78 7.17 -6.60
N TYR A 344 -3.76 7.26 -7.46
CA TYR A 344 -2.70 6.26 -7.61
C TYR A 344 -1.33 6.93 -7.56
N GLN A 345 -0.37 6.26 -6.95
CA GLN A 345 1.03 6.66 -7.04
C GLN A 345 1.84 5.53 -7.66
N VAL A 346 2.75 5.87 -8.57
CA VAL A 346 3.67 4.93 -9.21
C VAL A 346 5.09 5.24 -8.75
N VAL A 347 5.84 4.22 -8.33
CA VAL A 347 7.30 4.33 -8.16
C VAL A 347 7.99 3.62 -9.31
N ALA A 348 8.84 4.37 -10.01
CA ALA A 348 9.60 3.90 -11.16
C ALA A 348 11.09 4.06 -10.93
N VAL A 349 11.85 2.99 -11.15
CA VAL A 349 13.31 3.01 -11.12
C VAL A 349 13.84 3.63 -12.42
N GLN A 350 14.83 4.51 -12.30
CA GLN A 350 15.39 5.26 -13.42
C GLN A 350 16.86 4.95 -13.71
N GLY A 351 17.62 4.50 -12.71
CA GLY A 351 19.06 4.31 -12.86
C GLY A 351 19.76 4.15 -11.52
N VAL A 352 21.08 4.26 -11.54
CA VAL A 352 21.94 4.22 -10.34
C VAL A 352 22.34 5.63 -9.97
N LEU A 353 22.36 5.92 -8.67
CA LEU A 353 22.85 7.18 -8.12
C LEU A 353 24.34 7.08 -7.83
N SER A 354 25.09 8.10 -8.24
CA SER A 354 26.41 8.39 -7.65
C SER A 354 26.27 8.78 -6.16
N ALA A 355 27.38 8.79 -5.43
CA ALA A 355 27.38 9.23 -4.03
C ALA A 355 26.87 10.68 -3.86
N GLU A 356 27.20 11.56 -4.81
CA GLU A 356 26.74 12.94 -4.83
C GLU A 356 25.24 13.04 -5.13
N GLU A 357 24.76 12.31 -6.14
CA GLU A 357 23.32 12.28 -6.46
C GLU A 357 22.51 11.68 -5.30
N LYS A 358 23.01 10.63 -4.64
CA LYS A 358 22.38 10.08 -3.44
C LYS A 358 22.28 11.15 -2.35
N GLN A 359 23.36 11.88 -2.07
CA GLN A 359 23.34 12.96 -1.07
C GLN A 359 22.36 14.07 -1.44
N ASN A 360 22.28 14.44 -2.72
CA ASN A 360 21.31 15.40 -3.22
C ASN A 360 19.87 14.90 -3.04
N SER A 361 19.60 13.62 -3.33
CA SER A 361 18.30 12.98 -3.08
C SER A 361 17.93 12.96 -1.59
N ILE A 362 18.89 12.72 -0.69
CA ILE A 362 18.68 12.82 0.76
C ILE A 362 18.25 14.24 1.13
N MET A 363 18.97 15.27 0.65
CA MET A 363 18.64 16.66 0.95
C MET A 363 17.28 17.08 0.39
N THR A 364 16.93 16.70 -0.85
CA THR A 364 15.65 17.05 -1.45
C THR A 364 14.48 16.31 -0.82
N SER A 365 14.69 15.10 -0.29
CA SER A 365 13.65 14.33 0.40
C SER A 365 13.15 14.97 1.72
N ARG A 366 13.85 15.98 2.25
CA ARG A 366 13.37 16.75 3.42
C ARG A 366 12.02 17.42 3.15
N THR A 367 11.77 17.77 1.89
CA THR A 367 10.48 18.21 1.38
C THR A 367 10.15 17.33 0.18
N LEU A 368 9.75 16.09 0.45
CA LEU A 368 9.51 15.10 -0.60
C LEU A 368 8.32 15.50 -1.48
N CYS A 369 8.61 15.91 -2.70
CA CYS A 369 7.61 16.25 -3.72
C CYS A 369 7.58 15.18 -4.81
N ALA A 370 6.38 14.71 -5.15
CA ALA A 370 6.15 13.83 -6.29
C ALA A 370 5.74 14.64 -7.54
N GLU A 371 6.06 14.13 -8.73
CA GLU A 371 5.47 14.64 -9.97
C GLU A 371 3.97 14.36 -9.92
N ARG A 372 3.12 15.38 -10.06
CA ARG A 372 1.66 15.22 -10.02
C ARG A 372 1.08 15.22 -11.44
N ILE A 373 0.13 14.33 -11.69
CA ILE A 373 -0.60 14.21 -12.96
C ILE A 373 -2.11 14.08 -12.66
N PRO A 374 -3.00 14.87 -13.29
CA PRO A 374 -2.68 16.03 -14.12
C PRO A 374 -1.99 17.14 -13.32
#